data_AF-A0A3N4I070-F1
#
_entry.id   AF-A0A3N4I070-F1
#
_cell.length_a   1.000
_cell.length_b   1.000
_cell.length_c   1.000
_cell.angle_alpha   90.00
_cell.angle_beta   90.00
_cell.angle_gamma   90.00
#
_symmetry.space_group_name_H-M   'P 1'
#
loop_
_entity.id
_entity.type
_entity.pdbx_description
1 polymer ?
#
loop_
_entity_poly.entity_id
_entity_poly.type
_entity_poly.pdbx_seq_one_letter_code
_entity_poly.pdbx_strand_id
1 'polypeptide(L)'
;MESGHRRYLMTRHPHFRALEYSCTSQYDRIQKFSTMSSLSSLSTSTLPSSYSIPAIYPAATLQTEELSTQTTQPLYLYITPSPDLSARPSYAVPSRFTLPPHPHGSVIEAITASDDFKVRRDRQPPLKDYRNWFKVYWDIIANPLATYSLSPGRSTLVVCDEGVWEINEDIDYCRFRGKEDHLEDGPWIYYDHYLSRNEDEEEEEEDIYFG
;
A
#
# COMPACT_ATOMS: atom_id res chain seq x y z
N MET A 1 -55.23 -17.47 -0.26
CA MET A 1 -54.37 -17.06 -1.40
C MET A 1 -54.33 -15.54 -1.38
N GLU A 2 -53.45 -14.95 -0.59
CA GLU A 2 -53.22 -13.50 -0.57
C GLU A 2 -51.76 -13.26 -0.94
N SER A 3 -51.55 -12.59 -2.07
CA SER A 3 -50.25 -12.23 -2.62
C SER A 3 -49.82 -10.90 -2.02
N GLY A 4 -48.93 -10.94 -1.03
CA GLY A 4 -48.32 -9.76 -0.42
C GLY A 4 -47.23 -9.17 -1.31
N HIS A 5 -47.51 -8.03 -1.93
CA HIS A 5 -46.51 -7.17 -2.57
C HIS A 5 -45.60 -6.55 -1.49
N ARG A 6 -44.36 -7.03 -1.38
CA ARG A 6 -43.30 -6.32 -0.63
C ARG A 6 -42.71 -5.23 -1.52
N ARG A 7 -43.00 -3.97 -1.18
CA ARG A 7 -42.32 -2.79 -1.74
C ARG A 7 -40.93 -2.72 -1.12
N TYR A 8 -39.89 -2.77 -1.94
CA TYR A 8 -38.53 -2.44 -1.53
C TYR A 8 -38.45 -0.93 -1.28
N LEU A 9 -38.30 -0.53 -0.01
CA LEU A 9 -37.84 0.81 0.34
C LEU A 9 -36.33 0.84 0.11
N MET A 10 -35.90 1.54 -0.93
CA MET A 10 -34.50 1.97 -1.03
C MET A 10 -34.25 3.00 0.07
N THR A 11 -33.63 2.57 1.16
CA THR A 11 -33.08 3.44 2.18
C THR A 11 -31.96 4.25 1.53
N ARG A 12 -32.20 5.55 1.39
CA ARG A 12 -31.22 6.52 0.94
C ARG A 12 -30.02 6.47 1.89
N HIS A 13 -28.83 6.29 1.32
CA HIS A 13 -27.55 6.53 1.98
C HIS A 13 -27.63 7.82 2.83
N PRO A 14 -27.27 7.78 4.12
CA PRO A 14 -27.06 9.01 4.85
C PRO A 14 -25.86 9.72 4.22
N HIS A 15 -26.09 10.98 3.88
CA HIS A 15 -25.06 11.97 3.60
C HIS A 15 -23.93 11.84 4.62
N PHE A 16 -22.78 11.33 4.19
CA PHE A 16 -21.55 11.44 4.93
C PHE A 16 -21.22 12.93 5.01
N ARG A 17 -21.50 13.54 6.17
CA ARG A 17 -20.82 14.78 6.55
C ARG A 17 -19.34 14.40 6.64
N ALA A 18 -18.54 14.90 5.70
CA ALA A 18 -17.13 15.07 5.95
C ALA A 18 -17.02 15.86 7.25
N LEU A 19 -16.74 15.17 8.35
CA LEU A 19 -16.23 15.82 9.54
C LEU A 19 -14.84 16.27 9.13
N GLU A 20 -14.76 17.54 8.72
CA GLU A 20 -13.52 18.29 8.71
C GLU A 20 -13.00 18.31 10.16
N TYR A 21 -12.38 17.21 10.58
CA TYR A 21 -11.48 17.24 11.72
C TYR A 21 -10.29 18.07 11.28
N SER A 22 -10.43 19.37 11.47
CA SER A 22 -9.31 20.27 11.61
C SER A 22 -8.48 19.76 12.79
N CYS A 23 -7.55 18.85 12.51
CA CYS A 23 -6.37 18.72 13.33
C CYS A 23 -5.64 20.06 13.16
N THR A 24 -5.93 21.01 14.04
CA THR A 24 -5.16 22.24 14.19
C THR A 24 -3.78 21.86 14.71
N SER A 25 -2.98 21.29 13.81
CA SER A 25 -1.53 21.39 13.89
C SER A 25 -1.19 22.84 13.64
N GLN A 26 -0.35 23.34 14.53
CA GLN A 26 -0.03 24.74 14.77
C GLN A 26 0.89 25.32 13.68
N TYR A 27 0.48 25.23 12.41
CA TYR A 27 1.13 25.91 11.28
C TYR A 27 0.25 27.03 10.80
N ASP A 28 0.29 28.09 11.59
CA ASP A 28 -0.27 29.38 11.23
C ASP A 28 0.60 30.03 10.14
N ARG A 29 -0.08 30.70 9.20
CA ARG A 29 0.45 31.73 8.30
C ARG A 29 1.16 31.26 7.02
N ILE A 30 0.42 31.27 5.91
CA ILE A 30 0.51 32.29 4.83
C ILE A 30 -0.67 32.11 3.84
N GLN A 31 -1.54 33.13 3.84
CA GLN A 31 -2.42 33.66 2.80
C GLN A 31 -2.96 32.75 1.68
N LYS A 32 -4.26 32.42 1.77
CA LYS A 32 -5.11 32.07 0.62
C LYS A 32 -5.87 33.32 0.15
N PHE A 33 -5.56 33.79 -1.04
CA PHE A 33 -6.44 34.62 -1.88
C PHE A 33 -7.15 33.71 -2.88
N SER A 34 -8.46 33.97 -3.06
CA SER A 34 -9.20 33.87 -4.34
C SER A 34 -9.32 32.47 -4.99
N THR A 35 -10.40 32.08 -5.67
CA THR A 35 -11.75 32.58 -5.94
C THR A 35 -12.47 31.40 -6.59
N MET A 36 -13.78 31.36 -6.45
CA MET A 36 -14.67 30.36 -7.06
C MET A 36 -14.62 30.33 -8.59
N SER A 37 -14.83 29.14 -9.17
CA SER A 37 -15.42 28.89 -10.50
C SER A 37 -15.83 27.41 -10.55
N SER A 38 -17.10 27.06 -10.42
CA SER A 38 -18.16 27.01 -11.43
C SER A 38 -18.02 25.90 -12.49
N LEU A 39 -18.87 24.87 -12.29
CA LEU A 39 -19.63 24.01 -13.19
C LEU A 39 -19.28 23.95 -14.69
N SER A 40 -19.23 22.72 -15.21
CA SER A 40 -19.68 22.18 -16.53
C SER A 40 -19.03 20.79 -16.69
N SER A 41 -19.54 19.72 -17.28
CA SER A 41 -20.74 19.43 -18.08
C SER A 41 -20.74 17.92 -18.36
N LEU A 42 -21.93 17.34 -18.57
CA LEU A 42 -22.14 15.94 -18.95
C LEU A 42 -21.38 15.55 -20.22
N SER A 43 -20.83 14.33 -20.23
CA SER A 43 -20.49 13.63 -21.47
C SER A 43 -20.92 12.16 -21.39
N THR A 44 -21.75 11.80 -22.36
CA THR A 44 -22.28 10.48 -22.68
C THR A 44 -21.16 9.59 -23.20
N SER A 45 -20.94 8.42 -22.60
CA SER A 45 -19.95 7.46 -23.06
C SER A 45 -20.62 6.27 -23.75
N THR A 46 -20.27 6.13 -25.02
CA THR A 46 -20.65 5.08 -25.96
C THR A 46 -19.87 3.80 -25.67
N LEU A 47 -20.57 2.67 -25.55
CA LEU A 47 -20.00 1.34 -25.34
C LEU A 47 -19.22 0.85 -26.57
N PRO A 48 -17.98 0.34 -26.43
CA PRO A 48 -17.34 -0.46 -27.47
C PRO A 48 -17.45 -1.97 -27.21
N SER A 49 -18.02 -2.62 -28.21
CA SER A 49 -17.74 -3.94 -28.80
C SER A 49 -16.92 -4.98 -28.04
N SER A 50 -17.54 -6.16 -27.89
CA SER A 50 -16.97 -7.42 -27.42
C SER A 50 -15.84 -7.92 -28.35
N TYR A 51 -14.62 -8.06 -27.82
CA TYR A 51 -13.54 -8.80 -28.48
C TYR A 51 -13.41 -10.19 -27.86
N SER A 52 -13.40 -11.21 -28.71
CA SER A 52 -13.19 -12.61 -28.35
C SER A 52 -11.70 -12.91 -28.35
N ILE A 53 -11.18 -13.45 -27.24
CA ILE A 53 -9.76 -13.83 -27.10
C ILE A 53 -9.59 -15.31 -27.46
N PRO A 54 -8.71 -15.67 -28.41
CA PRO A 54 -8.35 -17.07 -28.65
C PRO A 54 -7.42 -17.58 -27.54
N ALA A 55 -7.79 -18.72 -26.95
CA ALA A 55 -6.96 -19.46 -25.99
C ALA A 55 -5.78 -20.12 -26.72
N ILE A 56 -4.56 -19.70 -26.39
CA ILE A 56 -3.33 -20.36 -26.81
C ILE A 56 -2.70 -20.95 -25.55
N TYR A 57 -2.84 -22.27 -25.37
CA TYR A 57 -2.12 -23.02 -24.34
C TYR A 57 -0.78 -23.51 -24.93
N PRO A 58 0.37 -23.14 -24.36
CA PRO A 58 1.60 -23.90 -24.58
C PRO A 58 1.63 -25.12 -23.64
N ALA A 59 1.87 -26.30 -24.23
CA ALA A 59 2.14 -27.54 -23.52
C ALA A 59 3.44 -27.40 -22.72
N ALA A 60 3.39 -27.65 -21.42
CA ALA A 60 4.57 -27.73 -20.57
C ALA A 60 5.31 -29.05 -20.84
N THR A 61 6.47 -28.95 -21.48
CA THR A 61 7.43 -30.05 -21.60
C THR A 61 8.11 -30.27 -20.25
N LEU A 62 7.90 -31.44 -19.66
CA LEU A 62 8.64 -31.93 -18.50
C LEU A 62 10.10 -32.18 -18.92
N GLN A 63 11.02 -31.29 -18.53
CA GLN A 63 12.45 -31.57 -18.53
C GLN A 63 12.86 -32.13 -17.17
N THR A 64 13.22 -33.40 -17.18
CA THR A 64 13.88 -34.10 -16.09
C THR A 64 15.32 -33.61 -16.02
N GLU A 65 15.66 -32.73 -15.09
CA GLU A 65 17.05 -32.35 -14.83
C GLU A 65 17.77 -33.45 -14.05
N GLU A 66 18.86 -33.93 -14.65
CA GLU A 66 19.79 -34.88 -14.04
C GLU A 66 20.56 -34.24 -12.89
N LEU A 67 20.63 -35.00 -11.80
CA LEU A 67 21.30 -34.68 -10.55
C LEU A 67 22.84 -34.62 -10.77
N SER A 68 23.37 -33.44 -11.07
CA SER A 68 24.82 -33.22 -11.15
C SER A 68 25.41 -33.10 -9.74
N THR A 69 26.10 -34.15 -9.30
CA THR A 69 26.87 -34.17 -8.05
C THR A 69 28.12 -33.31 -8.19
N GLN A 70 28.02 -32.02 -7.85
CA GLN A 70 29.15 -31.10 -7.89
C GLN A 70 30.02 -31.27 -6.64
N THR A 71 31.21 -31.83 -6.86
CA THR A 71 32.28 -32.01 -5.87
C THR A 71 32.67 -30.68 -5.21
N THR A 72 32.36 -30.55 -3.93
CA THR A 72 32.81 -29.46 -3.07
C THR A 72 34.32 -29.53 -2.86
N GLN A 73 35.08 -28.62 -3.48
CA GLN A 73 36.48 -28.42 -3.14
C GLN A 73 36.60 -27.50 -1.91
N PRO A 74 37.47 -27.81 -0.94
CA PRO A 74 37.70 -26.96 0.23
C PRO A 74 38.45 -25.69 -0.20
N LEU A 75 37.82 -24.52 0.01
CA LEU A 75 38.46 -23.22 -0.17
C LEU A 75 39.47 -22.99 0.96
N TYR A 76 40.76 -23.16 0.66
CA TYR A 76 41.84 -22.71 1.53
C TYR A 76 41.99 -21.19 1.43
N LEU A 77 41.60 -20.49 2.51
CA LEU A 77 41.77 -19.05 2.65
C LEU A 77 43.22 -18.77 3.11
N TYR A 78 44.09 -18.40 2.17
CA TYR A 78 45.42 -17.92 2.50
C TYR A 78 45.34 -16.45 2.94
N ILE A 79 45.41 -16.22 4.25
CA ILE A 79 45.52 -14.87 4.82
C ILE A 79 46.99 -14.45 4.69
N THR A 80 47.31 -13.70 3.63
CA THR A 80 48.65 -13.10 3.50
C THR A 80 48.77 -11.89 4.42
N PRO A 81 49.79 -11.81 5.29
CA PRO A 81 50.02 -10.63 6.11
C PRO A 81 50.39 -9.44 5.22
N SER A 82 49.56 -8.40 5.25
CA SER A 82 49.78 -7.19 4.45
C SER A 82 50.92 -6.36 5.05
N PRO A 83 51.98 -6.05 4.30
CA PRO A 83 53.00 -5.12 4.76
C PRO A 83 52.49 -3.68 4.67
N ASP A 84 52.79 -2.94 5.73
CA ASP A 84 52.89 -1.49 5.82
C ASP A 84 51.60 -0.63 5.84
N LEU A 85 51.47 0.15 6.92
CA LEU A 85 50.27 0.87 7.37
C LEU A 85 50.32 2.38 7.05
N SER A 86 51.10 2.82 6.06
CA SER A 86 51.35 4.26 5.84
C SER A 86 50.55 4.91 4.71
N ALA A 87 49.91 4.14 3.83
CA ALA A 87 49.12 4.68 2.73
C ALA A 87 47.75 4.01 2.73
N ARG A 88 46.86 4.42 3.64
CA ARG A 88 45.48 3.92 3.73
C ARG A 88 44.76 4.38 2.46
N PRO A 89 44.58 3.52 1.43
CA PRO A 89 43.67 3.85 0.36
C PRO A 89 42.31 4.05 1.02
N SER A 90 41.61 5.12 0.66
CA SER A 90 40.18 5.21 0.95
C SER A 90 39.52 4.08 0.17
N TYR A 91 39.51 2.87 0.72
CA TYR A 91 38.61 1.82 0.27
C TYR A 91 37.24 2.39 0.61
N ALA A 92 36.64 3.07 -0.36
CA ALA A 92 35.22 3.27 -0.42
C ALA A 92 34.65 1.87 -0.25
N VAL A 93 34.22 1.56 0.97
CA VAL A 93 33.57 0.30 1.30
C VAL A 93 32.46 0.23 0.26
N PRO A 94 32.53 -0.69 -0.73
CA PRO A 94 31.46 -0.79 -1.68
C PRO A 94 30.23 -1.00 -0.83
N SER A 95 29.29 -0.06 -0.90
CA SER A 95 28.07 -0.10 -0.13
C SER A 95 27.25 -1.27 -0.68
N ARG A 96 27.62 -2.49 -0.29
CA ARG A 96 27.24 -3.78 -0.93
C ARG A 96 25.79 -4.17 -0.68
N PHE A 97 24.99 -3.24 -0.19
CA PHE A 97 23.56 -3.44 0.04
C PHE A 97 22.78 -2.28 -0.52
N THR A 98 23.12 -1.84 -1.73
CA THR A 98 22.16 -1.11 -2.57
C THR A 98 21.02 -2.06 -2.86
N LEU A 99 19.93 -1.88 -2.12
CA LEU A 99 18.71 -2.65 -2.33
C LEU A 99 18.23 -2.44 -3.76
N PRO A 100 17.56 -3.44 -4.37
CA PRO A 100 17.06 -3.30 -5.73
C PRO A 100 16.22 -2.03 -5.88
N PRO A 101 16.33 -1.32 -7.01
CA PRO A 101 15.41 -0.26 -7.34
C PRO A 101 14.00 -0.85 -7.43
N HIS A 102 13.01 -0.12 -6.96
CA HIS A 102 11.60 -0.47 -7.06
C HIS A 102 10.88 0.63 -7.85
N PRO A 103 9.68 0.34 -8.39
CA PRO A 103 8.86 1.38 -8.98
C PRO A 103 8.58 2.51 -7.98
N HIS A 104 8.32 3.71 -8.50
CA HIS A 104 7.92 4.89 -7.70
C HIS A 104 9.04 5.46 -6.82
N GLY A 105 10.31 5.22 -7.17
CA GLY A 105 11.46 5.78 -6.45
C GLY A 105 11.43 7.31 -6.37
N SER A 106 10.97 7.98 -7.44
CA SER A 106 10.83 9.44 -7.52
C SER A 106 9.81 9.99 -6.51
N VAL A 107 8.71 9.28 -6.22
CA VAL A 107 7.78 9.65 -5.14
C VAL A 107 8.47 9.61 -3.78
N ILE A 108 9.26 8.57 -3.51
CA ILE A 108 10.02 8.45 -2.24
C ILE A 108 11.09 9.54 -2.14
N GLU A 109 11.78 9.85 -3.23
CA GLU A 109 12.75 10.95 -3.29
C GLU A 109 12.07 12.30 -3.06
N ALA A 110 10.91 12.54 -3.66
CA ALA A 110 10.14 13.76 -3.45
C ALA A 110 9.66 13.92 -2.00
N ILE A 111 9.21 12.83 -1.36
CA ILE A 111 8.86 12.83 0.08
C ILE A 111 10.11 13.06 0.94
N THR A 112 11.25 12.46 0.58
CA THR A 112 12.51 12.67 1.30
C THR A 112 13.00 14.11 1.17
N ALA A 113 12.74 14.75 0.02
CA ALA A 113 13.13 16.13 -0.25
C ALA A 113 12.27 17.18 0.45
N SER A 114 11.10 16.81 1.02
CA SER A 114 10.25 17.78 1.72
C SER A 114 10.78 18.17 3.11
N ASP A 115 11.91 17.61 3.55
CA ASP A 115 12.58 17.83 4.86
C ASP A 115 11.73 17.54 6.11
N ASP A 116 10.45 17.17 5.95
CA ASP A 116 9.53 16.88 7.05
C ASP A 116 9.85 15.55 7.75
N PHE A 117 10.39 14.58 6.99
CA PHE A 117 10.58 13.22 7.46
C PHE A 117 11.93 12.64 7.06
N LYS A 118 12.54 11.91 8.00
CA LYS A 118 13.67 11.03 7.72
C LYS A 118 13.14 9.67 7.29
N VAL A 119 13.22 9.40 5.99
CA VAL A 119 12.79 8.15 5.37
C VAL A 119 13.86 7.07 5.57
N ARG A 120 13.48 5.90 6.09
CA ARG A 120 14.39 4.75 6.26
C ARG A 120 13.76 3.48 5.71
N ARG A 121 14.43 2.83 4.75
CA ARG A 121 13.97 1.55 4.19
C ARG A 121 14.09 0.43 5.21
N ASP A 122 13.05 -0.37 5.34
CA ASP A 122 13.06 -1.54 6.20
C ASP A 122 13.80 -2.70 5.51
N ARG A 123 14.58 -3.46 6.30
CA ARG A 123 15.42 -4.55 5.78
C ARG A 123 14.63 -5.83 5.49
N GLN A 124 13.61 -6.10 6.31
CA GLN A 124 12.78 -7.30 6.23
C GLN A 124 11.32 -6.92 6.50
N PRO A 125 10.66 -6.26 5.54
CA PRO A 125 9.29 -5.81 5.72
C PRO A 125 8.31 -7.00 5.69
N PRO A 126 7.29 -7.04 6.56
CA PRO A 126 6.25 -8.06 6.55
C PRO A 126 5.23 -7.81 5.40
N LEU A 127 5.67 -7.92 4.15
CA LEU A 127 4.88 -7.56 2.96
C LEU A 127 3.54 -8.30 2.86
N LYS A 128 3.50 -9.57 3.31
CA LYS A 128 2.28 -10.38 3.32
C LYS A 128 1.23 -9.80 4.28
N ASP A 129 1.66 -9.23 5.40
CA ASP A 129 0.77 -8.67 6.40
C ASP A 129 0.19 -7.35 5.89
N TYR A 130 1.01 -6.47 5.30
CA TYR A 130 0.51 -5.25 4.64
C TYR A 130 -0.49 -5.54 3.53
N ARG A 131 -0.28 -6.59 2.73
CA ARG A 131 -1.25 -6.99 1.69
C ARG A 131 -2.59 -7.37 2.30
N ASN A 132 -2.57 -8.15 3.38
CA ASN A 132 -3.77 -8.51 4.11
C ASN A 132 -4.41 -7.29 4.75
N TRP A 133 -3.62 -6.37 5.31
CA TRP A 133 -4.12 -5.14 5.92
C TRP A 133 -4.79 -4.23 4.89
N PHE A 134 -4.18 -3.98 3.73
CA PHE A 134 -4.82 -3.22 2.64
C PHE A 134 -6.20 -3.76 2.29
N LYS A 135 -6.30 -5.09 2.12
CA LYS A 135 -7.55 -5.74 1.77
C LYS A 135 -8.60 -5.71 2.88
N VAL A 136 -8.22 -6.07 4.11
CA VAL A 136 -9.17 -6.21 5.22
C VAL A 136 -9.58 -4.85 5.77
N TYR A 137 -8.66 -3.90 5.85
CA TYR A 137 -8.88 -2.64 6.54
C TYR A 137 -9.44 -1.56 5.64
N TRP A 138 -8.94 -1.46 4.41
CA TRP A 138 -9.29 -0.34 3.53
C TRP A 138 -9.95 -0.80 2.24
N ASP A 139 -10.22 -2.10 2.07
CA ASP A 139 -10.70 -2.72 0.82
C ASP A 139 -9.84 -2.36 -0.40
N ILE A 140 -8.54 -2.17 -0.18
CA ILE A 140 -7.56 -1.84 -1.21
C ILE A 140 -6.90 -3.12 -1.70
N ILE A 141 -6.94 -3.33 -3.02
CA ILE A 141 -6.15 -4.37 -3.68
C ILE A 141 -4.80 -3.76 -4.05
N ALA A 142 -3.78 -4.06 -3.26
CA ALA A 142 -2.41 -3.62 -3.51
C ALA A 142 -1.40 -4.77 -3.36
N ASN A 143 -0.26 -4.66 -4.07
CA ASN A 143 0.84 -5.63 -4.03
C ASN A 143 2.10 -5.00 -3.44
N PRO A 144 2.34 -5.14 -2.11
CA PRO A 144 3.49 -4.52 -1.45
C PRO A 144 4.83 -5.09 -1.90
N LEU A 145 5.78 -4.19 -2.18
CA LEU A 145 7.14 -4.47 -2.64
C LEU A 145 8.21 -4.09 -1.61
N ALA A 146 8.01 -2.97 -0.92
CA ALA A 146 8.95 -2.45 0.08
C ALA A 146 8.22 -1.57 1.10
N THR A 147 8.83 -1.40 2.27
CA THR A 147 8.35 -0.43 3.27
C THR A 147 9.46 0.50 3.73
N TYR A 148 9.04 1.68 4.15
CA TYR A 148 9.88 2.73 4.70
C TYR A 148 9.24 3.30 5.95
N SER A 149 10.02 3.41 7.01
CA SER A 149 9.61 4.13 8.22
C SER A 149 9.88 5.63 8.06
N LEU A 150 8.91 6.45 8.47
CA LEU A 150 9.02 7.92 8.47
C LEU A 150 9.24 8.42 9.90
N SER A 151 10.47 8.83 10.24
CA SER A 151 10.77 9.47 11.52
C SER A 151 10.69 11.00 11.42
N PRO A 152 10.18 11.74 12.43
CA PRO A 152 9.86 11.30 13.80
C PRO A 152 8.46 10.69 14.01
N GLY A 153 7.67 10.45 12.97
CA GLY A 153 6.33 9.85 13.08
C GLY A 153 6.33 8.33 13.29
N ARG A 154 5.12 7.78 13.50
CA ARG A 154 4.80 6.35 13.35
C ARG A 154 4.01 6.11 12.05
N SER A 155 4.40 6.85 11.01
CA SER A 155 3.92 6.59 9.67
C SER A 155 4.86 5.62 8.96
N THR A 156 4.28 4.68 8.23
CA THR A 156 5.00 3.74 7.37
C THR A 156 4.55 3.96 5.94
N LEU A 157 5.50 4.21 5.03
CA LEU A 157 5.24 4.16 3.60
C LEU A 157 5.35 2.73 3.12
N VAL A 158 4.35 2.27 2.39
CA VAL A 158 4.34 0.99 1.71
C VAL A 158 4.35 1.25 0.22
N VAL A 159 5.44 0.84 -0.44
CA VAL A 159 5.55 0.88 -1.89
C VAL A 159 4.91 -0.38 -2.44
N CYS A 160 3.89 -0.20 -3.28
CA CYS A 160 3.20 -1.26 -3.98
C CYS A 160 3.42 -1.14 -5.50
N ASP A 161 3.04 -2.15 -6.28
CA ASP A 161 3.03 -2.07 -7.76
C ASP A 161 2.08 -0.97 -8.27
N GLU A 162 1.01 -0.69 -7.53
CA GLU A 162 -0.03 0.26 -7.89
C GLU A 162 0.33 1.71 -7.54
N GLY A 163 1.28 1.92 -6.62
CA GLY A 163 1.68 3.23 -6.12
C GLY A 163 2.22 3.18 -4.70
N VAL A 164 2.44 4.35 -4.10
CA VAL A 164 2.94 4.49 -2.73
C VAL A 164 1.80 4.86 -1.80
N TRP A 165 1.67 4.11 -0.71
CA TRP A 165 0.67 4.32 0.32
C TRP A 165 1.35 4.72 1.62
N GLU A 166 0.78 5.69 2.34
CA GLU A 166 1.20 6.03 3.69
C GLU A 166 0.17 5.50 4.68
N ILE A 167 0.64 4.75 5.68
CA ILE A 167 -0.17 4.24 6.78
C ILE A 167 0.28 4.94 8.05
N ASN A 168 -0.66 5.52 8.78
CA ASN A 168 -0.42 6.06 10.10
C ASN A 168 -0.94 5.05 11.15
N GLU A 169 0.00 4.37 11.80
CA GLU A 169 -0.28 3.26 12.72
C GLU A 169 -0.92 3.73 14.04
N ASP A 170 -0.82 5.01 14.41
CA ASP A 170 -1.40 5.50 15.67
C ASP A 170 -2.91 5.76 15.57
N ILE A 171 -3.43 6.01 14.36
CA ILE A 171 -4.82 6.42 14.13
C ILE A 171 -5.57 5.49 13.16
N ASP A 172 -4.92 4.46 12.64
CA ASP A 172 -5.48 3.50 11.67
C ASP A 172 -6.00 4.16 10.37
N TYR A 173 -5.29 5.20 9.90
CA TYR A 173 -5.58 5.84 8.61
C TYR A 173 -4.56 5.44 7.56
N CYS A 174 -5.00 5.35 6.31
CA CYS A 174 -4.11 5.27 5.15
C CYS A 174 -4.39 6.37 4.13
N ARG A 175 -3.38 6.81 3.38
CA ARG A 175 -3.57 7.69 2.21
C ARG A 175 -2.67 7.31 1.04
N PHE A 176 -3.11 7.66 -0.16
CA PHE A 176 -2.30 7.52 -1.36
C PHE A 176 -1.31 8.67 -1.49
N ARG A 177 -0.05 8.37 -1.78
CA ARG A 177 1.04 9.36 -1.92
C ARG A 177 1.52 9.56 -3.35
N GLY A 178 0.95 8.82 -4.30
CA GLY A 178 1.28 8.96 -5.72
C GLY A 178 1.81 7.70 -6.35
N LYS A 179 2.14 7.82 -7.64
CA LYS A 179 2.55 6.71 -8.50
C LYS A 179 3.54 7.20 -9.55
N GLU A 180 4.49 6.32 -9.85
CA GLU A 180 5.55 6.54 -10.84
C GLU A 180 6.29 7.83 -10.50
N ASP A 181 6.14 8.88 -11.30
CA ASP A 181 6.78 10.18 -11.13
C ASP A 181 5.82 11.28 -10.63
N HIS A 182 4.60 10.90 -10.27
CA HIS A 182 3.57 11.81 -9.81
C HIS A 182 3.39 11.69 -8.30
N LEU A 183 3.86 12.70 -7.58
CA LEU A 183 3.52 12.89 -6.17
C LEU A 183 2.07 13.37 -6.07
N GLU A 184 1.26 12.65 -5.31
CA GLU A 184 -0.11 13.02 -5.00
C GLU A 184 -0.30 13.08 -3.49
N ASP A 185 -1.09 14.03 -2.99
CA ASP A 185 -1.50 14.01 -1.58
C ASP A 185 -2.96 13.60 -1.50
N GLY A 186 -3.17 12.29 -1.58
CA GLY A 186 -4.50 11.70 -1.48
C GLY A 186 -5.13 11.94 -0.10
N PRO A 187 -6.47 11.92 -0.01
CA PRO A 187 -7.16 12.07 1.25
C PRO A 187 -6.84 10.91 2.20
N TRP A 188 -6.86 11.18 3.51
CA TRP A 188 -6.79 10.15 4.53
C TRP A 188 -8.09 9.34 4.56
N ILE A 189 -7.96 8.03 4.48
CA ILE A 189 -9.04 7.04 4.52
C ILE A 189 -8.99 6.36 5.88
N TYR A 190 -10.10 6.43 6.61
CA TYR A 190 -10.25 5.78 7.91
C TYR A 190 -10.59 4.30 7.76
N TYR A 191 -10.08 3.47 8.67
CA TYR A 191 -10.48 2.08 8.83
C TYR A 191 -11.92 1.97 9.34
N ASP A 192 -12.85 1.57 8.47
CA ASP A 192 -14.28 1.46 8.81
C ASP A 192 -14.75 0.02 9.04
N HIS A 193 -14.17 -0.65 10.03
CA HIS A 193 -14.52 -2.05 10.34
C HIS A 193 -15.42 -2.20 11.57
N TYR A 194 -15.76 -1.07 12.22
CA TYR A 194 -16.75 -1.04 13.29
C TYR A 194 -18.18 -0.86 12.74
N LEU A 195 -18.37 -0.34 11.52
CA LEU A 195 -19.72 -0.12 10.98
C LEU A 195 -20.30 -1.32 10.20
N SER A 196 -19.49 -2.32 9.82
CA SER A 196 -19.99 -3.47 9.04
C SER A 196 -20.38 -4.70 9.87
N ARG A 197 -20.13 -4.71 11.20
CA ARG A 197 -20.29 -5.93 12.01
C ARG A 197 -21.64 -6.09 12.72
N ASN A 198 -22.43 -5.05 12.94
CA ASN A 198 -23.53 -5.15 13.91
C ASN A 198 -24.83 -4.44 13.49
N GLU A 199 -25.59 -5.01 12.55
CA GLU A 199 -27.06 -4.81 12.56
C GLU A 199 -27.86 -6.11 12.31
N ASP A 200 -27.23 -7.22 11.91
CA ASP A 200 -27.96 -8.44 11.51
C ASP A 200 -27.81 -9.67 12.46
N GLU A 201 -27.11 -9.54 13.60
CA GLU A 201 -26.96 -10.63 14.61
C GLU A 201 -27.81 -10.42 15.89
N GLU A 202 -28.88 -9.61 15.84
CA GLU A 202 -29.87 -9.46 16.91
C GLU A 202 -31.21 -10.16 16.60
N GLU A 203 -31.23 -11.44 16.26
CA GLU A 203 -32.50 -12.21 16.29
C GLU A 203 -32.20 -13.71 16.29
N GLU A 204 -32.19 -14.36 17.47
CA GLU A 204 -32.54 -15.79 17.72
C GLU A 204 -32.01 -16.23 19.11
N GLU A 205 -32.41 -15.56 20.19
CA GLU A 205 -32.56 -16.24 21.48
C GLU A 205 -33.99 -16.81 21.55
N GLU A 206 -34.24 -17.88 20.78
CA GLU A 206 -35.45 -18.68 20.93
C GLU A 206 -35.31 -19.60 22.16
N ASP A 207 -35.95 -19.19 23.26
CA ASP A 207 -36.59 -20.01 24.30
C ASP A 207 -36.23 -21.51 24.35
N ILE A 208 -35.13 -21.85 25.04
CA ILE A 208 -34.90 -23.24 25.49
C ILE A 208 -35.85 -23.54 26.66
N TYR A 209 -37.04 -24.04 26.33
CA TYR A 209 -38.05 -24.53 27.26
C TYR A 209 -37.60 -25.89 27.85
N PHE A 210 -37.03 -25.89 29.06
CA PHE A 210 -36.84 -27.12 29.84
C PHE A 210 -38.16 -27.48 30.55
N GLY A 211 -38.82 -28.52 30.03
CA GLY A 211 -39.88 -29.25 30.73
C GLY A 211 -39.35 -30.22 31.79
#